data_AF-A0A841FK87-F1
#
_entry.id   AF-A0A841FK87-F1
#
_cell.length_a   1.000
_cell.length_b   1.000
_cell.length_c   1.000
_cell.angle_alpha   90.00
_cell.angle_beta   90.00
_cell.angle_gamma   90.00
#
_symmetry.space_group_name_H-M   'P 1'
#
loop_
_entity.id
_entity.type
_entity.pdbx_description
1 polymer ?
#
loop_
_entity_poly.entity_id
_entity_poly.type
_entity_poly.pdbx_seq_one_letter_code
_entity_poly.pdbx_strand_id
1 'polypeptide(L)'
;MSTPSRARARLRRAITTVLGCAVALAVITVPVTPAHAASTTTCTGTSHVALSPGMTLTPQTVTVTENDALTSCTSTDPTLTSGSLGPFVYSVPNASCNSIFPLGTGPLLLAWNNGQTSTATLTYTASSTAGIVQQTGVGSIIAGQFTGAAAVVTWIYLLVNPLECLVPGGMTSQNGTILVQITGL
;
A
#
# COMPACT_ATOMS: atom_id res chain seq x y z
N MET A 1 53.95 -88.66 23.20
CA MET A 1 52.55 -89.07 22.94
C MET A 1 51.65 -88.01 23.60
N SER A 2 50.66 -87.50 22.86
CA SER A 2 49.64 -86.50 23.26
C SER A 2 49.98 -84.99 23.11
N THR A 3 49.55 -84.42 21.99
CA THR A 3 49.11 -83.01 21.77
C THR A 3 47.64 -82.84 22.24
N PRO A 4 46.97 -81.65 22.19
CA PRO A 4 47.38 -80.23 22.16
C PRO A 4 46.55 -79.34 23.15
N SER A 5 46.72 -78.01 23.20
CA SER A 5 45.57 -77.08 23.32
C SER A 5 45.90 -75.64 22.89
N ARG A 6 45.05 -75.10 22.02
CA ARG A 6 45.04 -73.73 21.50
C ARG A 6 44.20 -72.85 22.44
N ALA A 7 44.74 -71.76 22.95
CA ALA A 7 43.98 -70.57 23.37
C ALA A 7 44.95 -69.46 23.80
N ARG A 8 44.52 -68.21 23.67
CA ARG A 8 45.22 -66.96 24.08
C ARG A 8 46.14 -66.42 22.98
N ALA A 9 45.57 -65.86 21.91
CA ALA A 9 44.88 -64.56 21.86
C ALA A 9 45.83 -63.38 22.06
N ARG A 10 45.65 -62.44 21.12
CA ARG A 10 46.06 -61.04 21.13
C ARG A 10 47.51 -60.78 20.72
N LEU A 11 47.64 -59.66 20.00
CA LEU A 11 48.87 -59.03 19.59
C LEU A 11 49.58 -59.61 18.37
N ARG A 12 48.86 -59.75 17.26
CA ARG A 12 49.50 -59.67 15.94
C ARG A 12 48.78 -58.65 15.06
N ARG A 13 49.57 -57.68 14.59
CA ARG A 13 49.40 -56.90 13.37
C ARG A 13 48.33 -55.81 13.40
N ALA A 14 48.67 -54.65 13.98
CA ALA A 14 48.14 -53.38 13.50
C ALA A 14 49.09 -52.88 12.40
N ILE A 15 48.72 -53.22 11.16
CA ILE A 15 49.39 -52.86 9.91
C ILE A 15 49.00 -51.42 9.56
N THR A 16 50.05 -50.64 9.31
CA THR A 16 50.21 -49.47 8.42
C THR A 16 49.01 -48.82 7.71
N THR A 17 49.15 -47.49 7.61
CA THR A 17 48.67 -46.52 6.60
C THR A 17 47.19 -46.16 6.54
N VAL A 18 46.88 -44.87 6.83
CA VAL A 18 46.25 -43.95 5.87
C VAL A 18 46.72 -42.52 6.13
N LEU A 19 47.51 -42.00 5.19
CA LEU A 19 47.70 -40.57 4.91
C LEU A 19 46.58 -40.18 3.94
N GLY A 20 45.67 -39.28 4.32
CA GLY A 20 44.54 -38.92 3.46
C GLY A 20 43.72 -37.73 3.96
N CYS A 21 43.83 -36.62 3.23
CA CYS A 21 42.86 -35.53 3.08
C CYS A 21 42.34 -34.83 4.36
N ALA A 22 43.12 -33.88 4.88
CA ALA A 22 42.57 -32.76 5.65
C ALA A 22 41.93 -31.75 4.69
N VAL A 23 40.69 -32.00 4.27
CA VAL A 23 39.86 -31.01 3.58
C VAL A 23 39.31 -30.06 4.66
N ALA A 24 39.72 -28.79 4.57
CA ALA A 24 39.23 -27.73 5.43
C ALA A 24 37.70 -27.56 5.24
N LEU A 25 36.91 -27.92 6.25
CA LEU A 25 35.53 -27.45 6.38
C LEU A 25 35.56 -25.98 6.84
N ALA A 26 35.83 -25.07 5.92
CA ALA A 26 35.48 -23.66 6.11
C ALA A 26 33.96 -23.56 5.93
N VAL A 27 33.23 -23.53 7.04
CA VAL A 27 31.78 -23.24 7.04
C VAL A 27 31.61 -21.81 6.57
N ILE A 28 31.24 -21.62 5.30
CA ILE A 28 30.83 -20.32 4.78
C ILE A 28 29.47 -20.02 5.39
N THR A 29 29.43 -19.28 6.50
CA THR A 29 28.20 -18.67 7.01
C THR A 29 27.82 -17.52 6.10
N VAL A 30 27.17 -17.82 4.98
CA VAL A 30 26.50 -16.78 4.19
C VAL A 30 25.37 -16.24 5.06
N PRO A 31 25.34 -14.93 5.38
CA PRO A 31 24.17 -14.36 6.04
C PRO A 31 22.99 -14.48 5.07
N VAL A 32 22.07 -15.40 5.36
CA VAL A 32 20.77 -15.46 4.69
C VAL A 32 19.99 -14.27 5.22
N THR A 33 19.96 -13.17 4.46
CA THR A 33 18.98 -12.12 4.70
C THR A 33 17.61 -12.73 4.45
N PRO A 34 16.65 -12.64 5.39
CA PRO A 34 15.29 -13.10 5.15
C PRO A 34 14.75 -12.39 3.90
N ALA A 35 14.26 -13.16 2.93
CA ALA A 35 13.46 -12.63 1.84
C ALA A 35 12.12 -12.20 2.45
N HIS A 36 12.00 -10.93 2.82
CA HIS A 36 10.72 -10.36 3.19
C HIS A 36 9.82 -10.45 1.95
N ALA A 37 8.67 -11.12 2.08
CA ALA A 37 7.69 -11.13 1.00
C ALA A 37 7.13 -9.72 0.87
N ALA A 38 7.30 -9.14 -0.31
CA ALA A 38 6.68 -7.87 -0.69
C ALA A 38 5.20 -7.89 -0.30
N SER A 39 4.81 -7.01 0.63
CA SER A 39 3.40 -6.85 0.99
C SER A 39 2.71 -6.04 -0.10
N THR A 40 1.64 -6.57 -0.68
CA THR A 40 0.91 -5.88 -1.75
C THR A 40 -0.57 -5.83 -1.44
N THR A 41 -1.16 -4.65 -1.58
CA THR A 41 -2.60 -4.42 -1.39
C THR A 41 -3.11 -3.56 -2.53
N THR A 42 -4.16 -4.02 -3.20
CA THR A 42 -4.90 -3.24 -4.20
C THR A 42 -6.36 -3.20 -3.81
N CYS A 43 -6.92 -2.00 -3.68
CA CYS A 43 -8.31 -1.79 -3.32
C CYS A 43 -9.01 -0.88 -4.32
N THR A 44 -10.23 -1.21 -4.69
CA THR A 44 -11.12 -0.34 -5.45
C THR A 44 -12.33 0.06 -4.62
N GLY A 45 -12.90 1.22 -4.91
CA GLY A 45 -13.98 1.78 -4.13
C GLY A 45 -14.70 2.95 -4.78
N THR A 46 -15.50 3.62 -3.96
CA THR A 46 -16.26 4.82 -4.32
C THR A 46 -15.79 6.01 -3.51
N SER A 47 -15.87 7.19 -4.11
CA SER A 47 -15.63 8.48 -3.45
C SER A 47 -16.89 9.34 -3.55
N HIS A 48 -17.27 9.96 -2.44
CA HIS A 48 -18.38 10.91 -2.39
C HIS A 48 -17.89 12.24 -1.81
N VAL A 49 -18.07 13.30 -2.59
CA VAL A 49 -17.70 14.66 -2.24
C VAL A 49 -18.97 15.50 -2.08
N ALA A 50 -19.09 16.21 -0.96
CA ALA A 50 -20.12 17.20 -0.69
C ALA A 50 -19.50 18.61 -0.61
N LEU A 51 -20.21 19.60 -1.13
CA LEU A 51 -19.72 20.96 -1.35
C LEU A 51 -20.68 21.97 -0.70
N SER A 52 -20.15 22.83 0.17
CA SER A 52 -20.95 23.86 0.85
C SER A 52 -20.18 25.19 0.99
N PRO A 53 -20.67 26.30 0.39
CA PRO A 53 -21.79 26.36 -0.55
C PRO A 53 -21.52 25.54 -1.83
N GLY A 54 -22.55 25.24 -2.61
CA GLY A 54 -22.36 24.54 -3.88
C GLY A 54 -21.50 25.36 -4.85
N MET A 55 -20.71 24.67 -5.66
CA MET A 55 -19.83 25.31 -6.64
C MET A 55 -20.62 25.99 -7.75
N THR A 56 -20.16 27.17 -8.16
CA THR A 56 -20.73 27.93 -9.28
C THR A 56 -19.65 28.23 -10.31
N LEU A 57 -20.01 28.93 -11.38
CA LEU A 57 -19.03 29.46 -12.34
C LEU A 57 -18.22 30.64 -11.79
N THR A 58 -18.67 31.27 -10.70
CA THR A 58 -17.96 32.36 -10.04
C THR A 58 -17.08 31.78 -8.93
N PRO A 59 -15.77 32.07 -8.92
CA PRO A 59 -14.87 31.63 -7.85
C PRO A 59 -15.36 32.08 -6.47
N GLN A 60 -15.41 31.13 -5.54
CA GLN A 60 -15.80 31.36 -4.15
C GLN A 60 -15.08 30.37 -3.23
N THR A 61 -15.10 30.61 -1.92
CA THR A 61 -14.60 29.62 -0.97
C THR A 61 -15.65 28.54 -0.75
N VAL A 62 -15.27 27.28 -0.94
CA VAL A 62 -16.15 26.11 -0.75
C VAL A 62 -15.56 25.20 0.32
N THR A 63 -16.41 24.73 1.23
CA THR A 63 -16.07 23.64 2.13
C THR A 63 -16.34 22.32 1.44
N VAL A 64 -15.32 21.48 1.38
CA VAL A 64 -15.37 20.13 0.82
C VAL A 64 -15.44 19.15 1.98
N THR A 65 -16.42 18.25 1.91
CA THR A 65 -16.52 17.07 2.77
C THR A 65 -16.42 15.83 1.91
N GLU A 66 -15.43 14.98 2.17
CA GLU A 66 -15.16 13.81 1.35
C GLU A 66 -15.15 12.52 2.17
N ASN A 67 -15.79 11.49 1.63
CA ASN A 67 -15.90 10.17 2.21
C ASN A 67 -15.62 9.11 1.14
N ASP A 68 -14.63 8.27 1.42
CA ASP A 68 -14.25 7.18 0.52
C ASP A 68 -14.47 5.83 1.17
N ALA A 69 -15.00 4.89 0.39
CA ALA A 69 -15.21 3.51 0.79
C ALA A 69 -14.48 2.57 -0.16
N LEU A 70 -13.53 1.79 0.36
CA LEU A 70 -12.84 0.72 -0.35
C LEU A 70 -13.63 -0.58 -0.15
N THR A 71 -14.39 -0.98 -1.18
CA THR A 71 -15.35 -2.10 -1.06
C THR A 71 -14.78 -3.44 -1.50
N SER A 72 -13.68 -3.44 -2.27
CA SER A 72 -13.01 -4.65 -2.73
C SER A 72 -11.50 -4.47 -2.65
N CYS A 73 -10.86 -5.23 -1.76
CA CYS A 73 -9.41 -5.29 -1.62
C CYS A 73 -8.88 -6.70 -1.89
N THR A 74 -7.77 -6.76 -2.62
CA THR A 74 -6.90 -7.93 -2.72
C THR A 74 -5.58 -7.60 -2.02
N SER A 75 -5.20 -8.39 -1.02
CA SER A 75 -4.06 -8.12 -0.14
C SER A 75 -3.28 -9.39 0.16
N THR A 76 -1.98 -9.25 0.45
CA THR A 76 -1.17 -10.32 1.04
C THR A 76 -1.58 -10.64 2.47
N ASP A 77 -2.25 -9.72 3.15
CA ASP A 77 -2.98 -9.99 4.39
C ASP A 77 -4.42 -10.42 4.05
N PRO A 78 -4.80 -11.70 4.22
CA PRO A 78 -6.10 -12.21 3.83
C PRO A 78 -7.25 -11.71 4.71
N THR A 79 -6.96 -11.06 5.84
CA THR A 79 -7.98 -10.47 6.72
C THR A 79 -8.44 -9.09 6.22
N LEU A 80 -7.69 -8.49 5.29
CA LEU A 80 -7.98 -7.20 4.69
C LEU A 80 -8.75 -7.40 3.38
N THR A 81 -10.05 -7.08 3.40
CA THR A 81 -10.97 -7.19 2.27
C THR A 81 -11.65 -5.87 1.92
N SER A 82 -11.62 -4.89 2.82
CA SER A 82 -12.20 -3.56 2.63
C SER A 82 -11.55 -2.52 3.55
N GLY A 83 -11.90 -1.25 3.35
CA GLY A 83 -11.41 -0.14 4.15
C GLY A 83 -12.14 1.16 3.86
N SER A 84 -11.71 2.25 4.48
CA SER A 84 -12.28 3.57 4.27
C SER A 84 -11.24 4.68 4.44
N LEU A 85 -11.51 5.82 3.81
CA LEU A 85 -10.76 7.05 3.98
C LEU A 85 -11.72 8.19 4.31
N GLY A 86 -11.29 9.10 5.16
CA GLY A 86 -12.11 10.20 5.67
C GLY A 86 -12.99 9.83 6.88
N PRO A 87 -13.93 10.71 7.27
CA PRO A 87 -14.29 11.94 6.58
C PRO A 87 -13.15 12.95 6.53
N PHE A 88 -12.92 13.57 5.37
CA PHE A 88 -12.07 14.74 5.21
C PHE A 88 -12.94 15.98 5.17
N VAL A 89 -12.53 17.05 5.85
CA VAL A 89 -13.20 18.35 5.80
C VAL A 89 -12.14 19.43 5.61
N TYR A 90 -12.21 20.17 4.50
CA TYR A 90 -11.25 21.23 4.18
C TYR A 90 -11.89 22.35 3.36
N SER A 91 -11.37 23.56 3.51
CA SER A 91 -11.84 24.73 2.75
C SER A 91 -10.96 24.98 1.54
N VAL A 92 -11.57 25.19 0.39
CA VAL A 92 -10.89 25.48 -0.86
C VAL A 92 -11.22 26.91 -1.32
N PRO A 93 -10.27 27.86 -1.23
CA PRO A 93 -10.47 29.20 -1.73
C PRO A 93 -10.47 29.21 -3.27
N ASN A 94 -11.22 30.16 -3.87
CA ASN A 94 -11.32 30.33 -5.32
C ASN A 94 -11.79 29.07 -6.08
N ALA A 95 -12.58 28.22 -5.43
CA ALA A 95 -13.24 27.08 -6.04
C ALA A 95 -14.30 27.55 -7.04
N SER A 96 -14.27 26.96 -8.23
CA SER A 96 -15.28 27.15 -9.29
C SER A 96 -15.43 25.87 -10.09
N CYS A 97 -16.54 25.72 -10.81
CA CYS A 97 -16.75 24.54 -11.64
C CYS A 97 -15.76 24.39 -12.81
N ASN A 98 -15.07 25.47 -13.19
CA ASN A 98 -14.10 25.48 -14.27
C ASN A 98 -12.65 25.33 -13.79
N SER A 99 -12.43 25.21 -12.47
CA SER A 99 -11.10 25.11 -11.89
C SER A 99 -10.79 23.69 -11.42
N ILE A 100 -9.55 23.25 -11.64
CA ILE A 100 -8.99 22.11 -10.93
C ILE A 100 -8.45 22.61 -9.60
N PHE A 101 -8.80 21.95 -8.50
CA PHE A 101 -8.37 22.38 -7.17
C PHE A 101 -6.84 22.36 -7.03
N PRO A 102 -6.26 23.34 -6.31
CA PRO A 102 -4.84 23.31 -6.00
C PRO A 102 -4.53 22.09 -5.13
N LEU A 103 -3.50 21.35 -5.52
CA LEU A 103 -3.06 20.16 -4.82
C LEU A 103 -1.73 20.39 -4.10
N GLY A 104 -1.59 19.76 -2.95
CA GLY A 104 -0.43 19.90 -2.08
C GLY A 104 0.19 18.56 -1.71
N THR A 105 0.92 18.56 -0.59
CA THR A 105 1.36 17.34 0.08
C THR A 105 0.63 17.26 1.42
N GLY A 106 0.18 16.07 1.80
CA GLY A 106 -0.56 15.89 3.05
C GLY A 106 -0.62 14.44 3.53
N PRO A 107 -0.96 14.23 4.80
CA PRO A 107 -1.18 12.90 5.34
C PRO A 107 -2.49 12.31 4.81
N LEU A 108 -2.53 10.99 4.67
CA LEU A 108 -3.73 10.22 4.34
C LEU A 108 -3.87 9.07 5.35
N LEU A 109 -4.99 9.00 6.06
CA LEU A 109 -5.30 7.90 6.99
C LEU A 109 -6.24 6.91 6.32
N LEU A 110 -5.82 5.65 6.26
CA LEU A 110 -6.62 4.52 5.80
C LEU A 110 -7.02 3.67 7.00
N ALA A 111 -8.33 3.42 7.14
CA ALA A 111 -8.85 2.46 8.11
C ALA A 111 -9.21 1.17 7.38
N TRP A 112 -8.77 0.02 7.91
CA TRP A 112 -9.00 -1.29 7.33
C TRP A 112 -10.08 -2.05 8.09
N ASN A 113 -10.78 -2.97 7.41
CA ASN A 113 -11.84 -3.78 8.01
C ASN A 113 -11.33 -4.74 9.11
N ASN A 114 -10.03 -5.04 9.13
CA ASN A 114 -9.40 -5.88 10.14
C ASN A 114 -9.07 -5.11 11.45
N GLY A 115 -9.47 -3.84 11.56
CA GLY A 115 -9.23 -2.99 12.73
C GLY A 115 -7.89 -2.25 12.73
N GLN A 116 -7.04 -2.50 11.73
CA GLN A 116 -5.75 -1.84 11.58
C GLN A 116 -5.91 -0.51 10.81
N THR A 117 -4.86 0.31 10.84
CA THR A 117 -4.78 1.56 10.07
C THR A 117 -3.45 1.67 9.35
N SER A 118 -3.41 2.47 8.28
CA SER A 118 -2.19 2.91 7.61
C SER A 118 -2.21 4.43 7.48
N THR A 119 -1.11 5.10 7.83
CA THR A 119 -0.95 6.53 7.58
C THR A 119 0.08 6.73 6.47
N ALA A 120 -0.31 7.39 5.38
CA ALA A 120 0.57 7.75 4.27
C ALA A 120 0.93 9.23 4.31
N THR A 121 2.06 9.60 3.72
CA THR A 121 2.32 10.98 3.28
C THR A 121 2.35 10.96 1.76
N LEU A 122 1.47 11.74 1.13
CA LEU A 122 1.29 11.74 -0.32
C LEU A 122 1.46 13.15 -0.89
N THR A 123 2.07 13.22 -2.07
CA THR A 123 2.05 14.40 -2.93
C THR A 123 1.00 14.20 -4.01
N TYR A 124 0.08 15.15 -4.13
CA TYR A 124 -1.08 15.06 -5.00
C TYR A 124 -0.88 15.81 -6.32
N THR A 125 -1.35 15.21 -7.41
CA THR A 125 -1.43 15.81 -8.75
C THR A 125 -2.82 15.61 -9.34
N ALA A 126 -3.23 16.50 -10.25
CA ALA A 126 -4.53 16.42 -10.91
C ALA A 126 -4.39 16.72 -12.39
N SER A 127 -5.19 16.02 -13.18
CA SER A 127 -5.33 16.25 -14.62
C SER A 127 -6.77 16.08 -15.03
N SER A 128 -7.21 16.84 -16.03
CA SER A 128 -8.47 16.61 -16.72
C SER A 128 -8.20 16.16 -18.15
N THR A 129 -8.79 15.05 -18.58
CA THR A 129 -8.64 14.50 -19.93
C THR A 129 -9.89 13.70 -20.29
N ALA A 130 -10.37 13.80 -21.53
CA ALA A 130 -11.50 13.00 -22.03
C ALA A 130 -12.77 13.02 -21.14
N GLY A 131 -13.07 14.15 -20.49
CA GLY A 131 -14.28 14.31 -19.68
C GLY A 131 -14.20 13.71 -18.27
N ILE A 132 -13.00 13.33 -17.80
CA ILE A 132 -12.76 12.93 -16.42
C ILE A 132 -11.73 13.86 -15.76
N VAL A 133 -11.83 13.97 -14.44
CA VAL A 133 -10.81 14.56 -13.57
C VAL A 133 -10.17 13.42 -12.80
N GLN A 134 -8.88 13.23 -12.98
CA GLN A 134 -8.09 12.26 -12.23
C GLN A 134 -7.23 13.02 -11.22
N GLN A 135 -7.33 12.65 -9.94
CA GLN A 135 -6.43 13.08 -8.89
C GLN A 135 -5.58 11.89 -8.46
N THR A 136 -4.28 12.09 -8.26
CA THR A 136 -3.36 11.00 -7.89
C THR A 136 -2.41 11.48 -6.80
N GLY A 137 -2.45 10.79 -5.66
CA GLY A 137 -1.49 10.93 -4.56
C GLY A 137 -0.42 9.85 -4.65
N VAL A 138 0.85 10.24 -4.60
CA VAL A 138 1.99 9.29 -4.60
C VAL A 138 2.87 9.57 -3.39
N GLY A 139 3.29 8.50 -2.71
CA GLY A 139 4.21 8.59 -1.58
C GLY A 139 4.38 7.25 -0.88
N SER A 140 4.42 7.27 0.46
CA SER A 140 4.71 6.07 1.25
C SER A 140 3.88 6.01 2.53
N ILE A 141 3.67 4.79 3.02
CA ILE A 141 3.09 4.55 4.35
C ILE A 141 4.16 4.82 5.42
N ILE A 142 3.89 5.79 6.28
CA ILE A 142 4.80 6.24 7.35
C ILE A 142 4.47 5.65 8.72
N ALA A 143 3.27 5.09 8.90
CA ALA A 143 2.87 4.43 10.15
C ALA A 143 1.74 3.40 9.92
N GLY A 144 1.66 2.40 10.82
CA GLY A 144 0.61 1.38 10.82
C GLY A 144 0.89 0.17 9.91
N GLN A 145 -0.17 -0.51 9.49
CA GLN A 145 -0.08 -1.63 8.56
C GLN A 145 0.59 -1.18 7.26
N PHE A 146 1.49 -2.00 6.70
CA PHE A 146 2.28 -1.69 5.49
C PHE A 146 3.29 -0.53 5.64
N THR A 147 3.70 -0.15 6.86
CA THR A 147 4.75 0.86 7.06
C THR A 147 5.99 0.57 6.20
N GLY A 148 6.50 1.60 5.52
CA GLY A 148 7.64 1.52 4.61
C GLY A 148 7.27 1.18 3.15
N ALA A 149 6.03 0.76 2.90
CA ALA A 149 5.57 0.49 1.54
C ALA A 149 5.30 1.79 0.75
N ALA A 150 5.48 1.71 -0.57
CA ALA A 150 5.03 2.75 -1.49
C ALA A 150 3.49 2.72 -1.57
N ALA A 151 2.89 3.90 -1.69
CA ALA A 151 1.45 4.08 -1.81
C ALA A 151 1.11 4.98 -2.99
N VAL A 152 0.17 4.54 -3.80
CA VAL A 152 -0.47 5.31 -4.87
C VAL A 152 -1.96 5.28 -4.63
N VAL A 153 -2.59 6.45 -4.61
CA VAL A 153 -4.05 6.57 -4.49
C VAL A 153 -4.55 7.41 -5.66
N THR A 154 -5.51 6.89 -6.40
CA THR A 154 -6.08 7.55 -7.56
C THR A 154 -7.59 7.71 -7.37
N TRP A 155 -8.05 8.95 -7.42
CA TRP A 155 -9.46 9.28 -7.50
C TRP A 155 -9.81 9.67 -8.93
N ILE A 156 -10.96 9.21 -9.41
CA ILE A 156 -11.49 9.55 -10.73
C ILE A 156 -12.91 10.05 -10.55
N TYR A 157 -13.15 11.29 -10.98
CA TYR A 157 -14.46 11.91 -11.03
C TYR A 157 -14.82 12.23 -12.47
N LEU A 158 -16.11 12.27 -12.77
CA LEU A 158 -16.57 12.87 -14.02
C LEU A 158 -16.30 14.37 -14.00
N LEU A 159 -15.97 14.93 -15.16
CA LEU A 159 -15.88 16.37 -15.29
C LEU A 159 -17.23 17.00 -14.93
N VAL A 160 -17.17 18.09 -14.15
CA VAL A 160 -18.36 18.82 -13.70
C VAL A 160 -19.21 19.21 -14.90
N ASN A 161 -20.52 18.95 -14.82
CA ASN A 161 -21.47 19.44 -15.80
C ASN A 161 -21.67 20.95 -15.58
N PRO A 162 -21.32 21.83 -16.54
CA PRO A 162 -21.45 23.27 -16.34
C PRO A 162 -22.87 23.73 -16.05
N LEU A 163 -23.89 22.96 -16.48
CA LEU A 163 -25.30 23.27 -16.20
C LEU A 163 -25.64 23.13 -14.70
N GLU A 164 -25.00 22.22 -13.98
CA GLU A 164 -25.17 22.05 -12.53
C GLU A 164 -24.62 23.25 -11.74
N CYS A 165 -23.78 24.06 -12.38
CA CYS A 165 -23.20 25.27 -11.77
C CYS A 165 -24.07 26.51 -11.98
N LEU A 166 -25.07 26.41 -12.86
CA LEU A 166 -26.02 27.48 -13.19
C LEU A 166 -27.34 27.36 -12.41
N VAL A 167 -27.62 26.20 -11.80
CA VAL A 167 -28.81 26.03 -10.97
C VAL A 167 -28.69 26.83 -9.67
N PRO A 168 -29.80 27.32 -9.09
CA PRO A 168 -29.78 27.93 -7.77
C PRO A 168 -29.12 27.02 -6.74
N GLY A 169 -28.11 27.52 -6.03
CA GLY A 169 -27.33 26.75 -5.05
C GLY A 169 -26.07 26.08 -5.61
N GLY A 170 -25.90 26.01 -6.94
CA GLY A 170 -24.73 25.42 -7.58
C GLY A 170 -24.62 23.91 -7.42
N MET A 171 -23.47 23.35 -7.82
CA MET A 171 -23.17 21.93 -7.69
C MET A 171 -22.78 21.60 -6.25
N THR A 172 -23.61 20.80 -5.56
CA THR A 172 -23.44 20.50 -4.12
C THR A 172 -22.81 19.14 -3.85
N SER A 173 -22.65 18.29 -4.86
CA SER A 173 -22.00 17.00 -4.70
C SER A 173 -21.33 16.51 -5.98
N GLN A 174 -20.37 15.61 -5.81
CA GLN A 174 -19.71 14.89 -6.90
C GLN A 174 -19.37 13.48 -6.43
N ASN A 175 -19.62 12.50 -7.30
CA ASN A 175 -19.29 11.10 -7.04
C ASN A 175 -18.17 10.65 -7.96
N GLY A 176 -17.35 9.72 -7.47
CA GLY A 176 -16.23 9.17 -8.18
C GLY A 176 -15.88 7.76 -7.75
N THR A 177 -14.79 7.27 -8.32
CA THR A 177 -14.16 5.99 -7.95
C THR A 177 -12.79 6.24 -7.36
N ILE A 178 -12.37 5.36 -6.47
CA ILE A 178 -11.04 5.38 -5.87
C ILE A 178 -10.33 4.05 -6.12
N LEU A 179 -9.03 4.12 -6.40
CA LEU A 179 -8.10 2.99 -6.46
C LEU A 179 -6.95 3.29 -5.47
N VAL A 180 -6.67 2.34 -4.58
CA VAL A 180 -5.52 2.38 -3.67
C VAL A 180 -4.60 1.22 -4.01
N GLN A 181 -3.32 1.52 -4.21
CA GLN A 181 -2.28 0.53 -4.42
C GLN A 181 -1.16 0.76 -3.40
N ILE A 182 -0.88 -0.25 -2.59
CA ILE A 182 0.22 -0.26 -1.63
C ILE A 182 1.13 -1.41 -2.03
N THR A 183 2.40 -1.10 -2.29
CA THR A 183 3.41 -2.08 -2.70
C THR A 183 4.65 -1.91 -1.83
N GLY A 184 4.92 -2.91 -1.00
CA GLY A 184 6.09 -3.00 -0.15
C GLY A 184 7.23 -3.77 -0.81
N LEU A 185 8.41 -3.65 -0.21
CA LEU A 185 9.62 -4.42 -0.54
C LEU A 185 9.53 -5.84 0.02
#